data_AF-A0A7S0ARM8-F1
#
_entry.id   AF-A0A7S0ARM8-F1
#
_cell.length_a   1.000
_cell.length_b   1.000
_cell.length_c   1.000
_cell.angle_alpha   90.00
_cell.angle_beta   90.00
_cell.angle_gamma   90.00
#
_symmetry.space_group_name_H-M   'P 1'
#
loop_
_entity.id
_entity.type
_entity.pdbx_description
1 polymer ?
#
loop_
_entity_poly.entity_id
_entity_poly.type
_entity_poly.pdbx_seq_one_letter_code
_entity_poly.pdbx_strand_id
1 'polypeptide(L)'
;VGVEGAVREDDVTGIWIGGKKVAALGVKVRRWITMHGLAVNVDQKSLGNFDGIVPCGLVGKDVTCINDHLEHPITAQEFAIHMRKALEQTFEIKLVDCPLVDAAAAAAAADVGAGEEGGRGW
;
A
#
# COMPACT_ATOMS: atom_id res chain seq x y z
N VAL A 1 -10.44 0.99 -18.45
CA VAL A 1 -10.38 1.99 -17.35
C VAL A 1 -8.96 1.96 -16.81
N GLY A 2 -8.23 3.05 -16.95
CA GLY A 2 -6.86 3.17 -16.49
C GLY A 2 -6.61 4.61 -16.07
N VAL A 3 -5.81 4.78 -15.01
CA VAL A 3 -5.32 6.10 -14.61
C VAL A 3 -4.00 6.30 -15.35
N GLU A 4 -3.96 7.27 -16.25
CA GLU A 4 -2.75 7.60 -17.01
C GLU A 4 -1.83 8.53 -16.23
N GLY A 5 -0.54 8.51 -16.55
CA GLY A 5 0.45 9.44 -15.97
C GLY A 5 0.87 9.16 -14.53
N ALA A 6 0.53 7.99 -13.97
CA ALA A 6 1.01 7.56 -12.67
C ALA A 6 2.51 7.20 -12.74
N VAL A 7 3.33 7.83 -11.90
CA VAL A 7 4.78 7.67 -11.88
C VAL A 7 5.33 7.45 -10.47
N ARG A 8 6.56 6.93 -10.41
CA ARG A 8 7.43 7.00 -9.24
C ARG A 8 8.36 8.20 -9.41
N GLU A 9 8.55 8.96 -8.35
CA GLU A 9 9.53 10.05 -8.31
C GLU A 9 10.76 9.57 -7.52
N ASP A 10 11.96 9.99 -7.93
CA ASP A 10 13.22 9.46 -7.37
C ASP A 10 13.43 9.85 -5.89
N ASP A 11 13.09 11.09 -5.53
CA ASP A 11 13.37 11.64 -4.19
C ASP A 11 12.25 11.42 -3.18
N VAL A 12 11.10 10.88 -3.59
CA VAL A 12 9.94 10.73 -2.71
C VAL A 12 9.22 9.40 -2.93
N THR A 13 8.94 8.71 -1.82
CA THR A 13 8.23 7.43 -1.86
C THR A 13 6.77 7.61 -2.22
N GLY A 14 6.19 6.62 -2.90
CA GLY A 14 4.77 6.57 -3.24
C GLY A 14 4.50 6.58 -4.73
N ILE A 15 3.24 6.82 -5.09
CA ILE A 15 2.77 6.94 -6.47
C ILE A 15 2.24 8.36 -6.65
N TRP A 16 2.57 8.97 -7.77
CA TRP A 16 2.31 10.38 -8.06
C TRP A 16 1.64 10.54 -9.42
N ILE A 17 0.70 11.48 -9.52
CA ILE A 17 0.03 11.85 -10.78
C ILE A 17 0.02 13.38 -10.85
N GLY A 18 0.59 13.94 -11.91
CA GLY A 18 0.68 15.40 -12.09
C GLY A 18 1.36 16.13 -10.91
N GLY A 19 2.35 15.49 -10.27
CA GLY A 19 3.07 16.05 -9.12
C GLY A 19 2.33 15.96 -7.78
N LYS A 20 1.15 15.32 -7.73
CA LYS A 20 0.38 15.09 -6.50
C LYS A 20 0.42 13.64 -6.07
N LYS A 21 0.52 13.39 -4.78
CA LYS A 21 0.63 12.03 -4.23
C LYS A 21 -0.73 11.33 -4.22
N VAL A 22 -0.84 10.20 -4.90
CA VAL A 22 -2.06 9.36 -4.89
C VAL A 22 -1.95 8.15 -3.96
N ALA A 23 -0.73 7.64 -3.74
CA ALA A 23 -0.51 6.53 -2.84
C ALA A 23 0.75 6.71 -1.99
N ALA A 24 0.65 6.35 -0.71
CA ALA A 24 1.79 6.21 0.18
C ALA A 24 2.29 4.77 0.19
N LEU A 25 3.60 4.59 0.23
CA LEU A 25 4.27 3.30 0.37
C LEU A 25 5.17 3.35 1.60
N GLY A 26 4.96 2.43 2.53
CA GLY A 26 5.80 2.28 3.71
C GLY A 26 5.86 0.80 4.07
N VAL A 27 7.03 0.20 3.96
CA VAL A 27 7.24 -1.23 4.22
C VAL A 27 8.36 -1.36 5.24
N LYS A 28 8.20 -2.31 6.15
CA LYS A 28 9.25 -2.75 7.08
C LYS A 28 9.50 -4.22 6.87
N VAL A 29 10.75 -4.65 6.99
CA VAL A 29 11.11 -6.08 6.98
C VAL A 29 11.66 -6.47 8.33
N ARG A 30 11.16 -7.56 8.91
CA ARG A 30 11.68 -8.16 10.13
C ARG A 30 11.63 -9.67 10.00
N ARG A 31 12.73 -10.37 10.32
CA ARG A 31 12.84 -11.83 10.18
C ARG A 31 12.39 -12.33 8.80
N TRP A 32 12.81 -11.64 7.73
CA TRP A 32 12.45 -11.96 6.34
C TRP A 32 10.96 -11.82 5.98
N ILE A 33 10.15 -11.23 6.86
CA ILE A 33 8.72 -11.00 6.63
C ILE A 33 8.47 -9.49 6.47
N THR A 34 7.78 -9.10 5.39
CA THR A 34 7.35 -7.73 5.13
C THR A 34 6.11 -7.37 5.95
N MET A 35 6.07 -6.15 6.49
CA MET A 35 4.97 -5.58 7.26
C MET A 35 4.60 -4.19 6.72
N HIS A 36 3.41 -3.71 7.08
CA HIS A 36 2.76 -2.51 6.52
C HIS A 36 2.34 -2.72 5.05
N GLY A 37 2.75 -1.85 4.13
CA GLY A 37 2.40 -1.98 2.72
C GLY A 37 2.19 -0.63 2.03
N LEU A 38 1.08 -0.54 1.31
CA LEU A 38 0.69 0.62 0.54
C LEU A 38 -0.69 1.11 0.96
N ALA A 39 -0.91 2.42 0.91
CA ALA A 39 -2.21 3.05 1.12
C ALA A 39 -2.53 3.94 -0.09
N VAL A 40 -3.66 3.69 -0.74
CA VAL A 40 -4.08 4.41 -1.95
C VAL A 40 -5.32 5.23 -1.67
N ASN A 41 -5.29 6.50 -2.04
CA ASN A 41 -6.44 7.39 -1.96
C ASN A 41 -7.37 7.11 -3.15
N VAL A 42 -8.53 6.50 -2.91
CA VAL A 42 -9.47 6.15 -3.99
C VAL A 42 -10.46 7.28 -4.26
N ASP A 43 -11.09 7.82 -3.20
CA ASP A 43 -12.10 8.86 -3.31
C ASP A 43 -11.73 10.14 -2.54
N GLN A 44 -12.44 11.23 -2.83
CA GLN A 44 -12.16 12.55 -2.26
C GLN A 44 -12.31 12.62 -0.73
N LYS A 45 -13.13 11.76 -0.13
CA LYS A 45 -13.34 11.76 1.32
C LYS A 45 -12.06 11.31 2.05
N SER A 46 -11.19 10.55 1.38
CA SER A 46 -9.88 10.17 1.92
C SER A 46 -8.93 11.35 2.11
N LEU A 47 -9.15 12.47 1.40
CA LEU A 47 -8.23 13.60 1.40
C LEU A 47 -8.44 14.57 2.59
N GLY A 48 -9.63 14.61 3.20
CA GLY A 48 -9.96 15.59 4.24
C GLY A 48 -9.11 15.53 5.51
N ASN A 49 -8.45 14.39 5.77
CA ASN A 49 -7.57 14.23 6.93
C ASN A 49 -6.15 14.78 6.70
N PHE A 50 -5.78 15.09 5.44
CA PHE A 50 -4.45 15.57 5.12
C PHE A 50 -4.24 17.03 5.52
N ASP A 51 -5.30 17.82 5.67
CA ASP A 51 -5.24 19.22 6.10
C ASP A 51 -4.67 19.38 7.53
N GLY A 52 -4.78 18.33 8.35
CA GLY A 52 -4.30 18.34 9.74
C GLY A 52 -2.85 17.90 9.92
N ILE A 53 -2.15 17.49 8.85
CA ILE A 53 -0.80 16.92 8.93
C ILE A 53 0.10 17.42 7.79
N VAL A 54 1.42 17.29 7.94
CA VAL A 54 2.34 17.39 6.80
C VAL A 54 2.61 15.96 6.30
N PRO A 55 1.96 15.51 5.22
CA PRO A 55 2.04 14.12 4.80
C PRO A 55 3.46 13.73 4.41
N CYS A 56 3.94 12.61 4.99
CA CYS A 56 5.27 12.07 4.74
C CYS A 56 6.42 13.06 5.04
N GLY A 57 6.18 14.15 5.79
CA GLY A 57 7.15 15.22 6.05
C GLY A 57 7.45 16.10 4.83
N LEU A 58 6.68 15.97 3.75
CA LEU A 58 6.91 16.68 2.48
C LEU A 58 6.13 18.00 2.48
N VAL A 59 6.78 19.07 2.93
CA VAL A 59 6.19 20.40 2.93
C VAL A 59 5.94 20.88 1.49
N GLY A 60 4.72 21.31 1.19
CA GLY A 60 4.35 21.87 -0.11
C GLY A 60 4.08 20.86 -1.21
N LYS A 61 4.01 19.55 -0.90
CA LYS A 61 3.53 18.53 -1.84
C LYS A 61 2.07 18.16 -1.56
N ASP A 62 1.21 18.39 -2.54
CA ASP A 62 -0.20 18.08 -2.47
C ASP A 62 -0.49 16.58 -2.62
N VAL A 63 -1.66 16.18 -2.14
CA VAL A 63 -2.23 14.83 -2.32
C VAL A 63 -3.42 14.88 -3.28
N THR A 64 -3.74 13.74 -3.89
CA THR A 64 -4.92 13.55 -4.76
C THR A 64 -5.47 12.13 -4.58
N CYS A 65 -6.60 11.83 -5.21
CA CYS A 65 -7.20 10.50 -5.23
C CYS A 65 -7.37 9.97 -6.67
N ILE A 66 -7.53 8.66 -6.81
CA ILE A 66 -7.71 8.03 -8.12
C ILE A 66 -8.92 8.61 -8.87
N ASN A 67 -10.03 8.85 -8.17
CA ASN A 67 -11.26 9.32 -8.80
C ASN A 67 -11.15 10.73 -9.39
N ASP A 68 -10.17 11.54 -8.99
CA ASP A 68 -9.88 12.83 -9.65
C ASP A 68 -9.31 12.66 -11.07
N HIS A 69 -8.83 11.47 -11.39
CA HIS A 69 -8.13 11.14 -12.64
C HIS A 69 -8.88 10.11 -13.49
N LEU A 70 -10.13 9.80 -13.14
CA LEU A 70 -10.99 8.89 -13.89
C LEU A 70 -12.20 9.64 -14.44
N GLU A 71 -12.66 9.23 -15.62
CA GLU A 71 -13.94 9.71 -16.17
C GLU A 71 -15.14 9.22 -15.34
N HIS A 72 -15.03 7.99 -14.81
CA HIS A 72 -16.07 7.36 -14.01
C HIS A 72 -15.46 6.96 -12.66
N PRO A 73 -15.97 7.50 -11.54
CA PRO A 73 -15.43 7.19 -10.23
C PRO A 73 -15.69 5.73 -9.85
N ILE A 74 -14.75 5.14 -9.13
CA ILE A 74 -14.85 3.78 -8.59
C ILE A 74 -14.87 3.80 -7.07
N THR A 75 -15.38 2.73 -6.49
CA THR A 75 -15.34 2.46 -5.06
C THR A 75 -14.00 1.83 -4.65
N ALA A 76 -13.67 1.90 -3.36
CA ALA A 76 -12.50 1.20 -2.81
C ALA A 76 -12.59 -0.32 -3.01
N GLN A 77 -13.80 -0.88 -3.03
CA GLN A 77 -14.06 -2.30 -3.27
C GLN A 77 -13.74 -2.69 -4.71
N GLU A 78 -14.16 -1.89 -5.69
CA GLU A 78 -13.79 -2.10 -7.10
C GLU A 78 -12.28 -1.96 -7.29
N PHE A 79 -11.67 -0.95 -6.66
CA PHE A 79 -10.21 -0.80 -6.66
C PHE A 79 -9.50 -2.03 -6.08
N ALA A 80 -10.01 -2.62 -4.99
CA ALA A 80 -9.43 -3.82 -4.38
C ALA A 80 -9.42 -5.03 -5.35
N ILE A 81 -10.42 -5.16 -6.23
CA ILE A 81 -10.45 -6.20 -7.27
C ILE A 81 -9.29 -5.99 -8.27
N HIS A 82 -9.05 -4.74 -8.68
CA HIS A 82 -7.93 -4.41 -9.55
C HIS A 82 -6.58 -4.62 -8.86
N MET A 83 -6.47 -4.23 -7.59
CA MET A 83 -5.27 -4.43 -6.77
C MET A 83 -4.93 -5.92 -6.64
N ARG A 84 -5.92 -6.78 -6.37
CA ARG A 84 -5.72 -8.24 -6.31
C ARG A 84 -5.07 -8.75 -7.59
N LYS A 85 -5.66 -8.41 -8.75
CA LYS A 85 -5.13 -8.83 -10.05
C LYS A 85 -3.70 -8.34 -10.28
N ALA A 86 -3.43 -7.09 -9.92
CA ALA A 86 -2.09 -6.51 -10.06
C ALA A 86 -1.05 -7.23 -9.16
N LEU A 87 -1.42 -7.57 -7.92
CA LEU A 87 -0.55 -8.33 -7.01
C LEU A 87 -0.29 -9.74 -7.52
N GLU A 88 -1.33 -10.45 -7.97
CA GLU A 88 -1.19 -11.80 -8.55
C GLU A 88 -0.24 -11.79 -9.76
N GLN A 89 -0.36 -10.80 -10.62
CA GLN A 89 0.51 -10.64 -11.79
C GLN A 89 1.94 -10.25 -11.42
N THR A 90 2.12 -9.29 -10.51
CA THR A 90 3.44 -8.75 -10.16
C THR A 90 4.29 -9.76 -9.39
N PHE A 91 3.67 -10.53 -8.51
CA PHE A 91 4.35 -11.52 -7.69
C PHE A 91 4.25 -12.94 -8.26
N GLU A 92 3.56 -13.11 -9.39
CA GLU A 92 3.33 -14.41 -10.03
C GLU A 92 2.71 -15.45 -9.07
N ILE A 93 1.75 -15.00 -8.26
CA ILE A 93 1.04 -15.80 -7.26
C ILE A 93 -0.46 -15.84 -7.55
N LYS A 94 -1.15 -16.79 -6.92
CA LYS A 94 -2.62 -16.81 -6.86
C LYS A 94 -3.07 -16.47 -5.45
N LEU A 95 -3.88 -15.43 -5.31
CA LEU A 95 -4.44 -15.05 -4.01
C LEU A 95 -5.70 -15.86 -3.75
N VAL A 96 -5.72 -16.55 -2.61
CA VAL A 96 -6.86 -17.33 -2.15
C VAL A 96 -7.60 -16.56 -1.06
N ASP A 97 -8.93 -16.63 -1.08
CA ASP A 97 -9.72 -16.04 -0.01
C ASP A 97 -9.55 -16.86 1.26
N CYS A 98 -9.12 -16.20 2.32
CA CYS A 98 -8.89 -16.78 3.63
C CYS A 98 -9.79 -16.06 4.64
N PRO A 99 -10.72 -16.76 5.30
CA PRO A 99 -11.49 -16.18 6.39
C PRO A 99 -10.55 -15.56 7.44
N LEU A 100 -10.91 -14.42 8.02
CA LEU A 100 -10.05 -13.72 8.99
C LEU A 100 -9.68 -14.57 10.22
N VAL A 101 -10.51 -15.56 10.56
CA VAL A 101 -10.25 -16.56 11.61
C VAL A 101 -9.07 -17.48 11.28
N ASP A 102 -8.82 -17.74 10.00
CA ASP A 102 -7.74 -18.60 9.53
C ASP A 102 -6.45 -17.80 9.25
N ALA A 103 -6.58 -16.52 8.87
CA ALA A 103 -5.44 -15.64 8.59
C ALA A 103 -4.55 -15.38 9.82
N ALA A 104 -5.17 -15.21 11.00
CA ALA A 104 -4.43 -15.08 12.26
C ALA A 104 -3.66 -16.37 12.61
N ALA A 105 -4.23 -17.55 12.30
CA ALA A 105 -3.58 -18.83 12.50
C ALA A 105 -2.41 -19.05 11.52
N ALA A 106 -2.56 -18.63 10.26
CA ALA A 106 -1.50 -18.70 9.25
C ALA A 106 -0.31 -17.78 9.58
N ALA A 107 -0.57 -16.58 10.10
CA ALA A 107 0.49 -15.67 10.55
C ALA A 107 1.28 -16.23 11.75
N ALA A 108 0.61 -16.96 12.65
CA ALA A 108 1.25 -17.62 13.79
C ALA A 108 2.12 -18.83 13.38
N ALA A 109 1.71 -19.59 12.36
CA ALA A 109 2.47 -20.74 11.87
C ALA A 109 3.80 -20.35 11.20
N ALA A 110 3.91 -19.13 10.66
CA ALA A 110 5.13 -18.62 10.05
C ALA A 110 6.22 -18.19 11.07
N ASP A 111 5.91 -18.11 12.38
CA ASP A 111 6.87 -17.70 13.44
C ASP A 111 7.63 -18.88 14.06
N VAL A 112 7.34 -20.14 13.68
CA VAL A 112 7.94 -21.35 14.30
C VAL A 112 9.29 -21.75 13.66
N GLY A 113 9.94 -20.85 12.92
CA GLY A 113 11.11 -21.16 12.08
C GLY A 113 12.29 -20.20 12.22
N ALA A 114 12.67 -19.79 13.43
CA ALA A 114 13.96 -19.16 13.67
C ALA A 114 14.59 -19.75 14.93
N GLY A 115 15.39 -20.79 14.73
CA GLY A 115 16.25 -21.37 15.75
C GLY A 115 17.20 -20.33 16.34
N GLU A 116 17.56 -20.59 17.60
CA GLU A 116 18.52 -19.85 18.42
C GLU A 116 19.79 -19.48 17.64
N GLU A 117 20.10 -18.19 17.53
CA GLU A 117 21.49 -17.74 17.54
C GLU A 117 21.69 -16.78 18.71
N GLY A 118 22.63 -17.18 19.55
CA GLY A 118 22.95 -16.56 20.82
C GLY A 118 23.32 -15.08 20.70
N GLY A 119 22.99 -14.37 21.76
CA GLY A 119 23.14 -12.92 21.83
C GLY A 119 24.57 -12.41 21.68
N ARG A 120 24.64 -11.15 21.26
CA ARG A 120 25.50 -10.09 21.79
C ARG A 120 24.82 -8.75 21.47
N GLY A 121 24.80 -7.82 22.43
CA GLY A 121 24.30 -6.44 22.30
C GLY A 121 25.04 -5.66 21.20
N TRP A 122 24.61 -4.47 20.79
CA TRP A 122 23.81 -3.42 21.43
C TRP A 122 22.75 -2.88 20.48
#